data_AF-A0A2W6AJ32-F1
#
_entry.id   AF-A0A2W6AJ32-F1
#
_cell.length_a   1.000
_cell.length_b   1.000
_cell.length_c   1.000
_cell.angle_alpha   90.00
_cell.angle_beta   90.00
_cell.angle_gamma   90.00
#
_symmetry.space_group_name_H-M   'P 1'
#
loop_
_entity.id
_entity.type
_entity.pdbx_description
1 polymer ?
#
loop_
_entity_poly.entity_id
_entity_poly.type
_entity_poly.pdbx_seq_one_letter_code
_entity_poly.pdbx_strand_id
1 'polypeptide(L)'
;MPVSRRTKRVLETLSPFLEGMIGQDRSHPNPCDFMAGNPQEIAGREYVETLQKWLEPKNPQWFGYGTPTQPAQEAAAEGLTAELGINFEPADILLCRGAHAGLAGILNLVVDPGDEVIVPA
;
A
#
# COMPACT_ATOMS: atom_id res chain seq x y z
N MET A 1 -19.52 -11.65 -20.37
CA MET A 1 -20.05 -10.84 -19.24
C MET A 1 -19.99 -9.37 -19.64
N PRO A 2 -21.08 -8.59 -19.58
CA PRO A 2 -21.00 -7.15 -19.78
C PRO A 2 -20.15 -6.53 -18.67
N VAL A 3 -19.16 -5.71 -19.05
CA VAL A 3 -18.25 -4.98 -18.13
C VAL A 3 -18.71 -3.53 -18.05
N SER A 4 -18.60 -2.90 -16.88
CA SER A 4 -18.97 -1.49 -16.72
C SER A 4 -18.12 -0.59 -17.63
N ARG A 5 -18.69 0.51 -18.12
CA ARG A 5 -17.95 1.49 -18.95
C ARG A 5 -16.73 2.05 -18.22
N ARG A 6 -16.84 2.28 -16.91
CA ARG A 6 -15.73 2.75 -16.06
C ARG A 6 -14.59 1.73 -16.03
N THR A 7 -14.89 0.47 -15.73
CA THR A 7 -13.88 -0.61 -15.68
C THR A 7 -13.19 -0.77 -17.03
N LYS A 8 -13.95 -0.74 -18.13
CA LYS A 8 -13.40 -0.83 -19.49
C LYS A 8 -12.40 0.30 -19.76
N ARG A 9 -12.76 1.55 -19.43
CA ARG A 9 -11.88 2.72 -19.61
C ARG A 9 -10.60 2.63 -18.78
N VAL A 10 -10.69 2.17 -17.53
CA VAL A 10 -9.51 1.96 -16.67
C VAL A 10 -8.56 0.94 -17.28
N LEU A 11 -9.07 -0.20 -17.74
CA LEU A 11 -8.26 -1.22 -18.40
C LEU A 11 -7.59 -0.68 -19.65
N GLU A 12 -8.33 -0.04 -20.56
CA GLU A 12 -7.80 0.56 -21.78
C GLU A 12 -6.69 1.59 -21.50
N THR A 13 -6.84 2.37 -20.43
CA THR A 13 -5.85 3.40 -20.05
C THR A 13 -4.58 2.76 -19.48
N LEU A 14 -4.71 1.71 -18.67
CA LEU A 14 -3.58 1.05 -18.00
C LEU A 14 -2.88 0.00 -18.87
N SER A 15 -3.55 -0.54 -19.89
CA SER A 15 -3.04 -1.64 -20.72
C SER A 15 -1.62 -1.44 -21.24
N PRO A 16 -1.24 -0.30 -21.86
CA PRO A 16 0.12 -0.12 -22.38
C PRO A 16 1.18 -0.16 -21.28
N PHE A 17 0.87 0.39 -20.10
CA PHE A 17 1.77 0.36 -18.95
C PHE A 17 1.95 -1.08 -18.43
N LEU A 18 0.86 -1.82 -18.28
CA LEU A 18 0.91 -3.21 -17.79
C LEU A 18 1.65 -4.13 -18.76
N GLU A 19 1.45 -3.96 -20.07
CA GLU A 19 2.20 -4.67 -21.10
C GLU A 19 3.70 -4.40 -20.99
N GLY A 20 4.09 -3.13 -20.82
CA GLY A 20 5.47 -2.74 -20.60
C GLY A 20 6.09 -3.28 -19.30
N MET A 21 5.29 -3.44 -18.24
CA MET A 21 5.73 -3.95 -16.94
C MET A 21 5.88 -5.47 -16.92
N ILE A 22 4.96 -6.20 -17.55
CA ILE A 22 4.89 -7.67 -17.52
C ILE A 22 5.72 -8.30 -18.65
N GLY A 23 5.82 -7.64 -19.80
CA GLY A 23 6.45 -8.17 -21.01
C GLY A 23 7.98 -8.13 -21.03
N GLN A 24 8.64 -7.70 -19.96
CA GLN A 24 10.10 -7.60 -19.93
C GLN A 24 10.75 -8.97 -19.80
N ASP A 25 11.61 -9.32 -20.76
CA ASP A 25 12.45 -10.50 -20.67
C ASP A 25 13.60 -10.26 -19.68
N ARG A 26 13.44 -10.80 -18.47
CA ARG A 26 14.46 -10.77 -17.41
C ARG A 26 15.39 -12.00 -17.42
N SER A 27 15.31 -12.85 -18.45
CA SER A 27 16.12 -14.07 -18.53
C SER A 27 17.58 -13.81 -18.92
N HIS A 28 17.91 -12.59 -19.39
CA HIS A 28 19.30 -12.20 -19.64
C HIS A 28 20.10 -12.25 -18.32
N PRO A 29 21.33 -12.81 -18.30
CA PRO A 29 22.09 -12.98 -17.06
C PRO A 29 22.55 -11.66 -16.42
N ASN A 30 22.62 -10.58 -17.20
CA ASN A 30 22.92 -9.22 -16.73
C ASN A 30 21.95 -8.23 -17.39
N PRO A 31 20.68 -8.15 -16.97
CA PRO A 31 19.73 -7.21 -17.54
C PRO A 31 20.02 -5.82 -16.98
N CYS A 32 19.99 -4.79 -17.83
CA CYS A 32 19.90 -3.41 -17.36
C CYS A 32 18.42 -3.11 -17.06
N ASP A 33 17.93 -3.55 -15.89
CA ASP A 33 16.55 -3.29 -15.47
C ASP A 33 16.45 -1.90 -14.83
N PHE A 34 15.94 -0.93 -15.60
CA PHE A 34 15.68 0.43 -15.15
C PHE A 34 14.21 0.67 -14.77
N MET A 35 13.40 -0.39 -14.65
CA MET A 35 12.04 -0.28 -14.14
C MET A 35 12.10 0.01 -12.64
N ALA A 36 12.20 1.29 -12.30
CA ALA A 36 12.15 1.76 -10.92
C ALA A 36 10.71 1.63 -10.39
N GLY A 37 10.53 1.02 -9.23
CA GLY A 37 9.22 0.92 -8.58
C GLY A 37 9.15 -0.07 -7.42
N ASN A 38 9.92 -1.14 -7.47
CA ASN A 38 10.09 -2.05 -6.34
C ASN A 38 11.28 -1.61 -5.46
N PRO A 39 11.19 -1.71 -4.12
CA PRO A 39 12.34 -1.55 -3.24
C PRO A 39 13.49 -2.47 -3.65
N GLN A 40 14.73 -1.98 -3.58
CA GLN A 40 15.94 -2.73 -3.96
C GLN A 40 16.75 -3.16 -2.73
N GLU A 41 16.53 -2.50 -1.61
CA GLU A 41 17.15 -2.78 -0.34
C GLU A 41 16.52 -4.01 0.32
N ILE A 42 17.36 -4.82 0.96
CA ILE A 42 16.88 -5.91 1.82
C ILE A 42 16.20 -5.28 3.03
N ALA A 43 15.09 -5.91 3.47
CA ALA A 43 14.38 -5.47 4.66
C ALA A 43 15.31 -5.37 5.88
N GLY A 44 15.12 -4.33 6.69
CA GLY A 44 15.92 -4.06 7.88
C GLY A 44 15.90 -5.24 8.87
N ARG A 45 17.01 -5.39 9.61
CA ARG A 45 17.20 -6.50 10.55
C ARG A 45 16.12 -6.54 11.62
N GLU A 46 15.79 -5.39 12.18
CA GLU A 46 14.80 -5.21 13.25
C GLU A 46 13.39 -5.64 12.79
N TYR A 47 13.06 -5.39 11.52
CA TYR A 47 11.81 -5.84 10.91
C TYR A 47 11.76 -7.37 10.83
N VAL A 48 12.83 -7.99 10.32
CA VAL A 48 12.94 -9.45 10.19
C VAL A 48 12.89 -10.14 11.56
N GLU A 49 13.64 -9.64 12.55
CA GLU A 49 13.65 -10.17 13.91
C GLU A 49 12.28 -10.05 14.58
N THR A 50 11.58 -8.94 14.35
CA THR A 50 10.21 -8.74 14.87
C THR A 50 9.24 -9.75 14.25
N LEU A 51 9.31 -9.97 12.94
CA LEU A 51 8.50 -11.00 12.28
C LEU A 51 8.79 -12.38 12.86
N GLN A 52 10.06 -12.78 12.99
CA GLN A 52 10.44 -14.07 13.59
C GLN A 52 9.90 -14.23 15.01
N LYS A 53 9.98 -13.18 15.83
CA LYS A 53 9.47 -13.18 17.22
C LYS A 53 7.96 -13.42 17.30
N TRP A 54 7.20 -12.97 16.31
CA TRP A 54 5.73 -12.99 16.30
C TRP A 54 5.13 -13.99 15.29
N LEU A 55 5.97 -14.67 14.52
CA LEU A 55 5.56 -15.64 13.48
C LEU A 55 4.75 -16.80 14.07
N GLU A 56 5.22 -17.36 15.18
CA GLU A 56 4.53 -18.43 15.89
C GLU A 56 3.29 -17.86 16.59
N PRO A 57 2.07 -18.36 16.31
CA PRO A 57 0.85 -17.81 16.88
C PRO A 57 0.80 -17.99 18.39
N LYS A 58 0.65 -16.89 19.13
CA LYS A 58 0.58 -16.91 20.61
C LYS A 58 -0.83 -16.67 21.15
N ASN A 59 -1.76 -16.32 20.28
CA ASN A 59 -3.13 -15.98 20.66
C ASN A 59 -4.09 -16.40 19.51
N PRO A 60 -5.13 -17.19 19.80
CA PRO A 60 -6.08 -17.66 18.79
C PRO A 60 -6.92 -16.55 18.16
N GLN A 61 -7.10 -15.40 18.85
CA GLN A 61 -7.80 -14.23 18.30
C GLN A 61 -7.02 -13.53 17.18
N TRP A 62 -5.71 -13.80 16.99
CA TRP A 62 -4.92 -13.18 15.92
C TRP A 62 -5.43 -13.47 14.50
N PHE A 63 -6.20 -14.55 14.34
CA PHE A 63 -6.79 -14.94 13.05
C PHE A 63 -8.26 -14.53 12.92
N GLY A 64 -8.83 -13.88 13.92
CA GLY A 64 -10.20 -13.38 13.87
C GLY A 64 -10.33 -12.19 12.93
N TYR A 65 -11.46 -12.08 12.25
CA TYR A 65 -11.83 -10.82 11.60
C TYR A 65 -12.06 -9.76 12.68
N GLY A 66 -11.47 -8.58 12.48
CA GLY A 66 -11.59 -7.49 13.43
C GLY A 66 -11.12 -6.18 12.83
N THR A 67 -11.31 -5.11 13.59
CA THR A 67 -10.65 -3.85 13.30
C THR A 67 -9.15 -3.99 13.59
N PRO A 68 -8.30 -3.16 12.96
CA PRO A 68 -6.90 -3.08 13.33
C PRO A 68 -6.74 -2.87 14.84
N THR A 69 -5.70 -3.45 15.43
CA THR A 69 -5.53 -3.42 16.89
C THR A 69 -5.09 -2.03 17.35
N GLN A 70 -5.63 -1.56 18.47
CA GLN A 70 -5.27 -0.27 19.08
C GLN A 70 -3.74 -0.10 19.25
N PRO A 71 -2.96 -1.11 19.70
CA PRO A 71 -1.51 -1.00 19.79
C PRO A 71 -0.81 -0.67 18.46
N ALA A 72 -1.35 -1.12 17.33
CA ALA A 72 -0.77 -0.82 16.03
C ALA A 72 -1.03 0.64 15.60
N GLN A 73 -2.16 1.22 16.01
CA GLN A 73 -2.46 2.64 15.80
C GLN A 73 -1.57 3.52 16.69
N GLU A 74 -1.41 3.14 17.97
CA GLU A 74 -0.53 3.83 18.92
C GLU A 74 0.92 3.88 18.41
N ALA A 75 1.47 2.73 17.98
CA ALA A 75 2.82 2.65 17.43
C ALA A 75 3.00 3.51 16.16
N ALA A 76 1.99 3.53 15.28
CA ALA A 76 2.02 4.36 14.08
C ALA A 76 1.96 5.86 14.40
N ALA A 77 1.10 6.27 15.34
CA ALA A 77 1.00 7.65 15.79
C ALA A 77 2.30 8.15 16.43
N GLU A 78 2.92 7.33 17.30
CA GLU A 78 4.23 7.64 17.91
C GLU A 78 5.32 7.80 16.84
N GLY A 79 5.43 6.85 15.91
CA GLY A 79 6.44 6.89 14.84
C GLY A 79 6.27 8.09 13.91
N LEU A 80 5.04 8.40 13.50
CA LEU A 80 4.75 9.57 12.66
C LEU A 80 5.04 10.88 13.40
N THR A 81 4.71 10.94 14.69
CA THR A 81 5.01 12.13 15.51
C THR A 81 6.50 12.36 15.62
N ALA A 82 7.28 11.30 15.85
CA ALA A 82 8.73 11.38 15.92
C ALA A 82 9.38 11.79 14.59
N GLU A 83 8.88 11.25 13.46
CA GLU A 83 9.43 11.52 12.13
C GLU A 83 9.08 12.92 11.61
N LEU A 84 7.83 13.35 11.79
CA LEU A 84 7.30 14.56 11.17
C LEU A 84 7.29 15.77 12.12
N GLY A 85 7.46 15.56 13.43
CA GLY A 85 7.34 16.61 14.44
C GLY A 85 5.93 17.17 14.61
N ILE A 86 4.91 16.42 14.18
CA ILE A 86 3.48 16.77 14.27
C ILE A 86 2.82 15.79 15.21
N ASN A 87 2.05 16.24 16.19
CA ASN A 87 1.35 15.34 17.10
C ASN A 87 0.21 14.61 16.37
N PHE A 88 0.24 13.28 16.42
CA PHE A 88 -0.85 12.40 15.98
C PHE A 88 -1.46 11.67 17.17
N GLU A 89 -2.79 11.63 17.25
CA GLU A 89 -3.50 10.75 18.17
C GLU A 89 -3.74 9.39 17.48
N PRO A 90 -3.86 8.27 18.24
CA PRO A 90 -4.20 6.97 17.64
C PRO A 90 -5.51 6.99 16.84
N ALA A 91 -6.46 7.86 17.22
CA ALA A 91 -7.73 8.06 16.52
C ALA A 91 -7.57 8.71 15.13
N ASP A 92 -6.45 9.37 14.86
CA ASP A 92 -6.14 9.95 13.54
C ASP A 92 -5.61 8.90 12.55
N ILE A 93 -5.31 7.68 13.04
CA ILE A 93 -4.66 6.63 12.26
C ILE A 93 -5.68 5.60 11.75
N LEU A 94 -5.80 5.52 10.42
CA LEU A 94 -6.48 4.41 9.74
C LEU A 94 -5.46 3.44 9.13
N LEU A 95 -5.39 2.22 9.67
CA LEU A 95 -4.51 1.19 9.13
C LEU A 95 -5.07 0.60 7.83
N CYS A 96 -4.26 0.67 6.76
CA CYS A 96 -4.63 0.29 5.40
C CYS A 96 -3.74 -0.85 4.86
N ARG A 97 -4.23 -1.55 3.85
CA ARG A 97 -3.44 -2.56 3.10
C ARG A 97 -2.53 -1.88 2.08
N GLY A 98 -1.51 -1.20 2.60
CA GLY A 98 -0.56 -0.41 1.81
C GLY A 98 -1.14 0.91 1.28
N ALA A 99 -0.24 1.74 0.73
CA ALA A 99 -0.57 3.09 0.28
C ALA A 99 -1.65 3.11 -0.83
N HIS A 100 -1.65 2.12 -1.73
CA HIS A 100 -2.65 2.03 -2.79
C HIS A 100 -4.08 1.92 -2.24
N ALA A 101 -4.29 1.06 -1.23
CA ALA A 101 -5.60 0.92 -0.61
C ALA A 101 -6.00 2.18 0.19
N GLY A 102 -5.04 2.83 0.85
CA GLY A 102 -5.26 4.09 1.54
C GLY A 102 -5.72 5.20 0.59
N LEU A 103 -4.99 5.41 -0.51
CA LEU A 103 -5.34 6.38 -1.54
C LEU A 103 -6.71 6.10 -2.16
N ALA A 104 -6.97 4.84 -2.55
CA ALA A 104 -8.26 4.45 -3.10
C ALA A 104 -9.40 4.67 -2.08
N GLY A 105 -9.16 4.38 -0.80
CA GLY A 105 -10.12 4.60 0.28
C GLY A 105 -10.46 6.08 0.44
N ILE A 106 -9.45 6.95 0.54
CA ILE A 106 -9.64 8.39 0.71
C ILE A 106 -10.33 9.00 -0.51
N LEU A 107 -9.92 8.65 -1.74
CA LEU A 107 -10.56 9.18 -2.94
C LEU A 107 -12.03 8.77 -3.05
N ASN A 108 -12.39 7.54 -2.71
CA ASN A 108 -13.79 7.13 -2.70
C ASN A 108 -14.60 7.76 -1.56
N LEU A 109 -13.94 8.25 -0.51
CA LEU A 109 -14.59 8.90 0.63
C LEU A 109 -14.90 10.38 0.35
N VAL A 110 -14.01 11.09 -0.36
CA VAL A 110 -14.07 12.56 -0.49
C VAL A 110 -14.48 13.07 -1.87
N VAL A 111 -14.52 12.23 -2.89
CA VAL A 111 -14.78 12.65 -4.30
C VAL A 111 -16.17 12.18 -4.75
N ASP A 112 -17.01 13.13 -5.15
CA ASP A 112 -18.33 12.88 -5.74
C ASP A 112 -18.30 12.87 -7.29
N PRO A 113 -19.35 12.32 -7.95
CA PRO A 113 -19.43 12.35 -9.41
C PRO A 113 -19.45 13.77 -9.98
N GLY A 114 -18.39 14.12 -10.73
CA GLY A 114 -18.23 15.45 -11.33
C GLY A 114 -17.13 16.27 -10.67
N ASP A 115 -16.64 15.85 -9.51
CA ASP A 115 -15.49 16.47 -8.85
C ASP A 115 -14.19 16.18 -9.61
N GLU A 116 -13.24 17.10 -9.47
CA GLU A 116 -11.92 17.02 -10.09
C GLU A 116 -10.83 16.84 -9.02
N VAL A 117 -9.82 16.02 -9.34
CA VAL A 117 -8.65 15.80 -8.49
C VAL A 117 -7.43 16.38 -9.19
N ILE A 118 -6.76 17.34 -8.54
CA ILE A 118 -5.53 17.94 -9.07
C ILE A 118 -4.36 17.02 -8.76
N VAL A 119 -3.64 16.60 -9.80
CA VAL A 119 -2.39 15.83 -9.69
C VAL A 119 -1.27 16.67 -10.32
N PRO A 120 -0.25 17.09 -9.54
CA PRO A 120 0.88 17.83 -10.10
C PRO A 120 1.67 16.93 -11.07
N ALA A 121 2.15 17.53 -12.16
CA ALA A 121 3.00 16.89 -13.16
C ALA A 121 4.45 16.78 -12.69
#